data_AF-A0A374P7R0-F1
#
_entry.id   AF-A0A374P7R0-F1
#
_cell.length_a   1.000
_cell.length_b   1.000
_cell.length_c   1.000
_cell.angle_alpha   90.00
_cell.angle_beta   90.00
_cell.angle_gamma   90.00
#
_symmetry.space_group_name_H-M   'P 1'
#
loop_
_entity.id
_entity.type
_entity.pdbx_description
1 polymer ?
#
loop_
_entity_poly.entity_id
_entity_poly.type
_entity_poly.pdbx_seq_one_letter_code
_entity_poly.pdbx_strand_id
1 'polypeptide(L)'
;MAVHLLFNIEETVAVILFGVGFTMLLLHKNLIKKIMGMNIMDTAVYLFLAAKGYIQGRAVPIEMNGIREVSAYINPVPSGLVLTGIVVSVSTTALMLALTIRLYERYGSLDLDEILTQAKEEEKT
;
A
#
# COMPACT_ATOMS: atom_id res chain seq x y z
N MET A 1 -19.08 13.17 17.77
CA MET A 1 -18.67 12.43 16.56
C MET A 1 -17.49 13.09 15.85
N ALA A 2 -17.61 14.36 15.41
CA ALA A 2 -16.50 15.09 14.76
C ALA A 2 -15.24 15.26 15.63
N VAL A 3 -15.39 15.40 16.94
CA VAL A 3 -14.25 15.54 17.88
C VAL A 3 -13.38 14.27 17.92
N HIS A 4 -13.97 13.07 17.92
CA HIS A 4 -13.20 11.81 17.87
C HIS A 4 -12.42 11.61 16.58
N LEU A 5 -12.90 12.23 15.48
CA LEU A 5 -12.21 12.22 14.19
C LEU A 5 -10.95 13.10 14.21
N LEU A 6 -10.99 14.21 14.96
CA LEU A 6 -9.86 15.12 15.15
C LEU A 6 -8.81 14.58 16.15
N PHE A 7 -9.20 13.67 17.04
CA PHE A 7 -8.24 12.99 17.92
C PHE A 7 -7.50 11.84 17.22
N ASN A 8 -8.11 11.20 16.21
CA ASN A 8 -7.57 10.06 15.46
C ASN A 8 -7.37 10.43 13.98
N ILE A 9 -6.66 11.54 13.74
CA ILE A 9 -6.44 12.05 12.38
C ILE A 9 -5.66 11.04 11.54
N GLU A 10 -4.64 10.40 12.11
CA GLU A 10 -3.80 9.46 11.38
C GLU A 10 -4.58 8.25 10.88
N GLU A 11 -5.41 7.62 11.73
CA GLU A 11 -6.25 6.50 11.30
C GLU A 11 -7.32 6.92 10.29
N THR A 12 -7.92 8.09 10.48
CA THR A 12 -8.93 8.60 9.55
C THR A 12 -8.33 8.85 8.17
N VAL A 13 -7.15 9.48 8.11
CA VAL A 13 -6.42 9.72 6.86
C VAL A 13 -6.05 8.40 6.20
N ALA A 14 -5.58 7.42 6.97
CA ALA A 14 -5.26 6.09 6.43
C ALA A 14 -6.48 5.41 5.80
N VAL A 15 -7.65 5.44 6.45
CA VAL A 15 -8.89 4.84 5.90
C VAL A 15 -9.34 5.56 4.62
N ILE A 16 -9.26 6.89 4.59
CA ILE A 16 -9.59 7.67 3.39
C ILE A 16 -8.62 7.33 2.25
N LEU A 17 -7.31 7.27 2.53
CA LEU A 17 -6.28 6.95 1.54
C LEU A 17 -6.49 5.54 0.98
N PHE A 18 -6.85 4.57 1.84
CA PHE A 18 -7.22 3.23 1.41
C PHE A 18 -8.43 3.25 0.47
N GLY A 19 -9.48 4.01 0.81
CA GLY A 19 -10.66 4.17 -0.04
C GLY A 19 -10.34 4.79 -1.41
N VAL A 20 -9.44 5.75 -1.47
CA VAL A 20 -8.96 6.36 -2.73
C VAL A 20 -8.23 5.32 -3.58
N GLY A 21 -7.27 4.59 -3.01
CA GLY A 21 -6.52 3.55 -3.72
C GLY A 21 -7.43 2.41 -4.20
N PHE A 22 -8.39 1.99 -3.38
CA PHE A 22 -9.38 0.97 -3.72
C PHE A 22 -10.29 1.40 -4.87
N THR A 23 -10.77 2.64 -4.84
CA THR A 23 -11.59 3.21 -5.92
C THR A 23 -10.80 3.28 -7.22
N MET A 24 -9.52 3.69 -7.14
CA MET A 24 -8.61 3.76 -8.29
C MET A 24 -8.38 2.38 -8.91
N LEU A 25 -8.20 1.35 -8.09
CA LEU A 25 -8.00 -0.03 -8.51
C LEU A 25 -9.22 -0.60 -9.24
N LEU A 26 -10.42 -0.38 -8.70
CA LEU A 26 -11.66 -0.93 -9.26
C LEU A 26 -12.13 -0.17 -10.51
N LEU A 27 -12.10 1.16 -10.50
CA LEU A 27 -12.76 1.96 -11.53
C LEU A 27 -11.90 2.24 -12.77
N HIS A 28 -10.57 2.24 -12.66
CA HIS A 28 -9.72 2.48 -13.81
C HIS A 28 -9.45 1.22 -14.60
N LYS A 29 -9.51 1.32 -15.93
CA LYS A 29 -9.17 0.24 -16.87
C LYS A 29 -7.69 0.16 -17.20
N ASN A 30 -7.00 1.30 -17.12
CA ASN A 30 -5.56 1.39 -17.41
C ASN A 30 -4.73 0.65 -16.34
N LEU A 31 -3.89 -0.28 -16.77
CA LEU A 31 -3.06 -1.13 -15.91
C LEU A 31 -2.12 -0.32 -14.99
N ILE A 32 -1.51 0.75 -15.48
CA ILE A 32 -0.63 1.60 -14.67
C ILE A 32 -1.41 2.29 -13.55
N LYS A 33 -2.64 2.75 -13.83
CA LYS A 33 -3.52 3.33 -12.80
C LYS A 33 -3.94 2.31 -11.75
N LYS A 34 -4.15 1.05 -12.14
CA LYS A 34 -4.43 -0.03 -11.19
C LYS A 34 -3.24 -0.29 -10.26
N ILE A 35 -2.01 -0.34 -10.81
CA ILE A 35 -0.78 -0.50 -10.03
C ILE A 35 -0.60 0.66 -9.04
N MET A 36 -0.82 1.91 -9.48
CA MET A 36 -0.80 3.07 -8.58
C MET A 36 -1.85 2.96 -7.48
N GLY A 37 -3.07 2.52 -7.81
CA GLY A 37 -4.14 2.29 -6.83
C GLY A 37 -3.72 1.30 -5.74
N MET A 38 -3.08 0.18 -6.11
CA MET A 38 -2.55 -0.79 -5.15
C MET A 38 -1.43 -0.20 -4.27
N ASN A 39 -0.51 0.57 -4.84
CA ASN A 39 0.57 1.20 -4.07
C ASN A 39 0.03 2.23 -3.04
N ILE A 40 -1.04 2.95 -3.40
CA ILE A 40 -1.73 3.87 -2.47
C ILE A 40 -2.40 3.08 -1.34
N MET A 41 -3.03 1.94 -1.64
CA MET A 41 -3.61 1.06 -0.62
C MET A 41 -2.56 0.52 0.35
N ASP A 42 -1.43 0.04 -0.16
CA ASP A 42 -0.31 -0.45 0.67
C ASP A 42 0.20 0.65 1.61
N THR A 43 0.40 1.85 1.07
CA THR A 43 0.83 3.02 1.86
C THR A 43 -0.18 3.36 2.96
N ALA A 44 -1.48 3.26 2.67
CA ALA A 44 -2.53 3.49 3.65
C ALA A 44 -2.50 2.46 4.79
N VAL A 45 -2.28 1.18 4.47
CA VAL A 45 -2.13 0.11 5.47
C VAL A 45 -0.89 0.35 6.33
N TYR A 46 0.23 0.75 5.73
CA TYR A 46 1.46 1.06 6.47
C TYR A 46 1.29 2.23 7.42
N LEU A 47 0.63 3.30 6.97
CA LEU A 47 0.30 4.45 7.81
C LEU A 47 -0.60 4.04 8.99
N PHE A 48 -1.62 3.22 8.74
CA PHE A 48 -2.51 2.73 9.79
C PHE A 48 -1.76 1.90 10.85
N LEU A 49 -0.89 0.99 10.42
CA LEU A 49 -0.08 0.17 11.34
C LEU A 49 0.90 1.03 12.13
N ALA A 50 1.55 2.01 11.50
CA ALA A 50 2.46 2.94 12.16
C ALA A 50 1.73 3.76 13.24
N ALA A 51 0.55 4.29 12.94
CA ALA A 51 -0.29 5.03 13.88
C ALA A 51 -0.65 4.18 15.11
N LYS A 52 -0.95 2.88 14.91
CA LYS A 52 -1.21 1.94 16.02
C LYS A 52 0.01 1.56 16.85
N GLY A 53 1.21 1.66 16.27
CA GLY A 53 2.47 1.42 16.99
C GLY A 53 2.96 2.61 17.80
N TYR A 54 2.49 3.82 17.48
CA TYR A 54 2.92 5.04 18.12
C TYR A 54 2.31 5.20 19.51
N ILE A 55 3.15 5.58 20.48
CA ILE A 55 2.74 5.88 21.85
C ILE A 55 3.36 7.23 22.22
N GLN A 56 2.51 8.20 22.56
CA GLN A 56 2.94 9.56 22.85
C GLN A 56 3.94 9.59 24.02
N GLY A 57 5.03 10.34 23.85
CA GLY A 57 6.06 10.53 24.88
C GLY A 57 7.07 9.38 25.00
N ARG A 58 7.02 8.37 24.13
CA ARG A 58 8.00 7.28 24.09
C ARG A 58 9.01 7.43 22.96
N ALA A 59 10.23 6.97 23.19
CA ALA A 59 11.31 6.99 22.23
C ALA A 59 11.23 5.83 21.22
N VAL A 60 11.98 5.95 20.13
CA VAL A 60 12.18 4.87 19.15
C VAL A 60 12.82 3.65 19.80
N PRO A 61 12.47 2.40 19.41
CA PRO A 61 12.91 1.17 20.06
C PRO A 61 14.35 0.82 19.63
N ILE A 62 15.27 1.73 19.90
CA ILE A 62 16.69 1.64 19.64
C ILE A 62 17.38 1.98 20.96
N GLU A 63 18.19 1.06 21.48
CA GLU A 63 18.93 1.33 22.70
C GLU A 63 19.89 2.50 22.49
N MET A 64 19.54 3.64 23.09
CA MET A 64 20.38 4.84 23.11
C MET A 64 20.65 5.20 24.57
N ASN A 65 21.90 5.52 24.88
CA ASN A 65 22.31 6.12 26.17
C ASN A 65 22.05 5.26 27.42
N GLY A 66 22.01 3.93 27.31
CA GLY A 66 21.91 3.02 28.47
C GLY A 66 20.53 2.98 29.14
N ILE A 67 19.50 3.57 28.52
CA ILE A 67 18.11 3.48 28.97
C ILE A 67 17.59 2.07 28.65
N ARG A 68 17.54 1.22 29.69
CA ARG A 68 17.07 -0.19 29.61
C ARG A 68 15.59 -0.36 29.94
N GLU A 69 14.88 0.73 30.24
CA GLU A 69 13.46 0.66 30.58
C GLU A 69 12.61 0.47 29.33
N VAL A 70 12.01 -0.72 29.21
CA VAL A 70 11.13 -1.09 28.10
C VAL A 70 9.90 -0.16 27.98
N SER A 71 9.46 0.43 29.11
CA SER A 71 8.35 1.38 29.16
C SER A 71 8.62 2.71 28.46
N ALA A 72 9.89 3.06 28.22
CA ALA A 72 10.27 4.28 27.54
C ALA A 72 10.14 4.20 26.02
N TYR A 73 9.86 3.03 25.44
CA TYR A 73 9.87 2.80 23.99
C TYR A 73 8.47 2.59 23.39
N ILE A 74 8.28 3.03 22.14
CA ILE A 74 7.09 2.73 21.33
C ILE A 74 6.99 1.23 21.03
N ASN A 75 5.85 0.76 20.54
CA ASN A 75 5.69 -0.65 20.20
C ASN A 75 6.52 -1.00 18.94
N PRO A 76 7.51 -1.91 19.03
CA PRO A 76 8.35 -2.26 17.88
C PRO A 76 7.65 -3.19 16.88
N VAL A 77 6.54 -3.84 17.27
CA VAL A 77 5.86 -4.84 16.44
C VAL A 77 5.33 -4.23 15.14
N PRO A 78 4.56 -3.12 15.15
CA PRO A 78 4.05 -2.54 13.91
C PRO A 78 5.15 -2.01 12.99
N SER A 79 6.23 -1.42 13.54
CA SER A 79 7.37 -0.97 12.71
C SER A 79 8.06 -2.12 11.98
N GLY A 80 8.19 -3.29 12.63
CA GLY A 80 8.74 -4.48 11.98
C GLY A 80 7.84 -5.00 10.87
N LEU A 81 6.52 -5.06 11.10
CA LEU A 81 5.52 -5.49 10.12
C LEU A 81 5.47 -4.56 8.89
N VAL A 82 5.59 -3.24 9.10
CA VAL A 82 5.62 -2.27 8.00
C VAL A 82 6.88 -2.42 7.16
N LEU A 83 8.05 -2.60 7.78
CA LEU A 83 9.30 -2.76 7.05
C LEU A 83 9.29 -4.00 6.14
N THR A 84 8.78 -5.14 6.63
CA THR A 84 8.65 -6.34 5.82
C THR A 84 7.61 -6.17 4.71
N GLY A 85 6.47 -5.54 5.03
CA GLY A 85 5.44 -5.19 4.05
C GLY A 85 6.00 -4.37 2.89
N ILE A 86 6.75 -3.30 3.18
CA ILE A 86 7.32 -2.41 2.17
C ILE A 86 8.14 -3.20 1.13
N VAL A 87 9.03 -4.10 1.58
CA VAL A 87 9.85 -4.90 0.66
C VAL A 87 8.97 -5.77 -0.24
N VAL A 88 7.95 -6.43 0.31
CA VAL A 88 7.01 -7.26 -0.46
C VAL A 88 6.20 -6.41 -1.45
N SER A 89 5.70 -5.23 -1.07
CA SER A 89 4.97 -4.33 -1.97
C SER A 89 5.83 -3.83 -3.14
N VAL A 90 7.11 -3.55 -2.89
CA VAL A 90 8.04 -3.13 -3.96
C VAL A 90 8.31 -4.29 -4.92
N SER A 91 8.54 -5.50 -4.40
CA SER A 91 8.74 -6.70 -5.23
C SER A 91 7.52 -7.04 -6.08
N THR A 92 6.32 -6.98 -5.51
CA THR A 92 5.07 -7.23 -6.25
C THR A 92 4.80 -6.13 -7.28
N THR A 93 5.09 -4.87 -6.96
CA THR A 93 5.00 -3.76 -7.93
C THR A 93 5.96 -3.93 -9.10
N ALA A 94 7.20 -4.35 -8.85
CA ALA A 94 8.15 -4.65 -9.92
C ALA A 94 7.64 -5.78 -10.83
N LEU A 95 7.08 -6.84 -10.26
CA LEU A 95 6.48 -7.94 -11.03
C LEU A 95 5.28 -7.46 -11.87
N MET A 96 4.37 -6.68 -11.29
CA MET A 96 3.22 -6.13 -12.01
C MET A 96 3.62 -5.23 -13.17
N LEU A 97 4.64 -4.39 -12.98
CA LEU A 97 5.17 -3.54 -14.04
C LEU A 97 5.81 -4.39 -15.14
N ALA A 98 6.61 -5.40 -14.78
CA ALA A 98 7.20 -6.31 -15.76
C ALA A 98 6.14 -7.04 -16.60
N LEU A 99 5.06 -7.51 -15.96
CA LEU A 99 3.92 -8.11 -16.65
C LEU A 99 3.17 -7.10 -17.53
N THR A 100 3.00 -5.86 -17.05
CA THR A 100 2.35 -4.79 -17.82
C THR A 100 3.14 -4.45 -19.07
N ILE A 101 4.47 -4.38 -18.98
CA ILE A 101 5.35 -4.17 -20.14
C ILE A 101 5.18 -5.33 -21.13
N ARG A 102 5.18 -6.58 -20.65
CA ARG A 102 4.98 -7.76 -21.51
C ARG A 102 3.62 -7.77 -22.21
N LEU A 103 2.56 -7.40 -21.51
CA LEU A 103 1.22 -7.28 -22.11
C LEU A 103 1.17 -6.17 -23.15
N TYR A 104 1.82 -5.03 -22.88
CA TYR A 104 1.92 -3.94 -23.84
C TYR A 104 2.70 -4.34 -25.09
N GLU A 105 3.82 -5.05 -24.95
CA GLU A 105 4.61 -5.57 -26.07
C GLU A 105 3.79 -6.53 -26.96
N ARG A 106 2.87 -7.31 -26.38
CA ARG A 106 2.05 -8.29 -27.09
C ARG A 106 0.79 -7.68 -27.74
N TYR A 107 0.06 -6.85 -27.01
CA TYR A 107 -1.28 -6.37 -27.40
C TYR A 107 -1.32 -4.89 -27.78
N GLY A 108 -0.23 -4.14 -27.57
CA GLY A 108 -0.13 -2.72 -27.92
C GLY A 108 -1.03 -1.78 -27.09
N SER A 109 -1.69 -2.29 -26.05
CA SER A 109 -2.60 -1.51 -25.20
C SER A 109 -2.25 -1.64 -23.72
N LEU A 110 -2.59 -0.61 -22.96
CA LEU A 110 -2.56 -0.59 -21.48
C LEU A 110 -3.95 -0.68 -20.88
N ASP A 111 -5.00 -0.75 -21.70
CA ASP A 111 -6.37 -0.94 -21.26
C ASP A 111 -6.65 -2.44 -21.07
N LEU A 112 -7.04 -2.80 -19.84
CA LEU A 112 -7.32 -4.18 -19.49
C LEU A 112 -8.46 -4.79 -20.32
N ASP A 113 -9.50 -4.03 -20.66
CA ASP A 113 -10.65 -4.54 -21.40
C ASP A 113 -10.26 -4.89 -22.84
N GLU A 114 -9.41 -4.06 -23.47
CA GLU A 114 -8.87 -4.31 -24.81
C GLU A 114 -7.99 -5.56 -24.82
N ILE A 115 -7.07 -5.67 -23.86
CA ILE A 115 -6.20 -6.84 -23.72
C ILE A 115 -7.02 -8.12 -23.54
N LEU A 116 -8.04 -8.09 -22.68
CA LEU A 116 -8.91 -9.25 -22.42
C LEU A 116 -9.73 -9.65 -23.65
N THR A 117 -10.14 -8.68 -24.46
CA THR A 117 -10.89 -8.95 -25.69
C THR A 117 -10.00 -9.62 -26.73
N GLN A 118 -8.80 -9.09 -26.97
CA GLN A 118 -7.83 -9.66 -27.91
C GLN A 118 -7.36 -11.05 -27.47
N ALA A 119 -7.09 -11.26 -26.19
CA ALA A 119 -6.70 -12.57 -25.66
C ALA A 119 -7.77 -13.66 -25.87
N LYS A 120 -9.06 -13.30 -25.76
CA LYS A 120 -10.18 -14.22 -26.03
C LYS A 120 -10.35 -14.56 -27.51
N GLU A 121 -9.91 -13.68 -28.41
CA GLU A 121 -9.95 -13.93 -29.85
C GLU A 121 -8.80 -14.88 -30.25
N GLU A 122 -7.62 -14.72 -29.67
CA GLU A 122 -6.49 -15.64 -29.86
C GLU A 122 -6.82 -17.07 -29.42
N GLU A 123 -7.51 -17.27 -28.28
CA GLU A 123 -7.89 -18.61 -27.81
C GLU A 123 -8.90 -19.35 -28.72
N LYS A 124 -9.62 -18.63 -29.56
CA LYS A 124 -10.60 -19.20 -30.49
C LYS A 124 -9.97 -19.66 -31.82
N THR A 125 -8.70 -19.33 -32.05
CA THR A 125 -7.97 -19.62 -33.30
C THR A 125 -7.06 -20.82 -33.11
#